data_AF-A0A1Q5IYX8-F1
#
_entry.id   AF-A0A1Q5IYX8-F1
#
_cell.length_a   1.000
_cell.length_b   1.000
_cell.length_c   1.000
_cell.angle_alpha   90.00
_cell.angle_beta   90.00
_cell.angle_gamma   90.00
#
_symmetry.space_group_name_H-M   'P 1'
#
loop_
_entity.id
_entity.type
_entity.pdbx_description
1 polymer ?
#
loop_
_entity_poly.entity_id
_entity_poly.type
_entity_poly.pdbx_seq_one_letter_code
_entity_poly.pdbx_strand_id
1 'polypeptide(L)'
;MEPRSAAAAGKDFPYTSRTTCYIEVHEDGRVTHGADLATYERALAGSSRLFAVWPGEWSSHLFVIDDLDEYAKAHGIKHDEVRTGLKEHVHEVRWEETSYGNDNPRSPYLSIDVSLDCGCTIHDLRTFAAQMKAQRGWDVATSVGWGSSDGPEGTKYGMRVRRKSLTG
;
A
#
# COMPACT_ATOMS: atom_id res chain seq x y z
N MET A 1 8.40 -16.77 -28.91
CA MET A 1 7.22 -16.90 -28.03
C MET A 1 6.80 -15.48 -27.69
N GLU A 2 5.58 -15.09 -28.04
CA GLU A 2 5.09 -13.74 -27.74
C GLU A 2 4.68 -13.64 -26.26
N PRO A 3 5.02 -12.54 -25.57
CA PRO A 3 4.58 -12.30 -24.20
C PRO A 3 3.06 -12.09 -24.14
N ARG A 4 2.43 -12.57 -23.06
CA ARG A 4 0.99 -12.42 -22.82
C ARG A 4 0.68 -11.03 -22.28
N SER A 5 -0.50 -10.49 -22.52
CA SER A 5 -0.95 -9.23 -21.89
C SER A 5 -1.33 -9.46 -20.43
N ALA A 6 -0.84 -8.62 -19.52
CA ALA A 6 -1.25 -8.64 -18.12
C ALA A 6 -2.65 -8.03 -17.95
N ALA A 7 -2.97 -6.97 -18.70
CA ALA A 7 -4.30 -6.37 -18.72
C ALA A 7 -5.38 -7.36 -19.17
N ALA A 8 -5.10 -8.17 -20.19
CA ALA A 8 -6.03 -9.19 -20.70
C ALA A 8 -6.26 -10.35 -19.70
N ALA A 9 -5.30 -10.61 -18.81
CA ALA A 9 -5.49 -11.53 -17.69
C ALA A 9 -6.34 -10.92 -16.56
N GLY A 10 -6.55 -9.61 -16.57
CA GLY A 10 -7.45 -8.90 -15.66
C GLY A 10 -7.10 -9.13 -14.20
N LYS A 11 -8.11 -9.42 -13.38
CA LYS A 11 -7.97 -9.65 -11.92
C LYS A 11 -7.15 -10.89 -11.56
N ASP A 12 -6.90 -11.78 -12.52
CA ASP A 12 -6.17 -13.02 -12.27
C ASP A 12 -4.65 -12.81 -12.31
N PHE A 13 -4.18 -11.68 -12.87
CA PHE A 13 -2.76 -11.38 -12.86
C PHE A 13 -2.32 -10.91 -11.45
N PRO A 14 -1.39 -11.62 -10.78
CA PRO A 14 -1.09 -11.35 -9.39
C PRO A 14 -0.01 -10.28 -9.25
N TYR A 15 -0.40 -9.01 -9.43
CA TYR A 15 0.53 -7.88 -9.40
C TYR A 15 1.31 -7.77 -8.07
N THR A 16 0.71 -8.19 -6.96
CA THR A 16 1.27 -8.09 -5.61
C THR A 16 1.90 -9.39 -5.10
N SER A 17 1.89 -10.47 -5.88
CA SER A 17 2.48 -11.73 -5.44
C SER A 17 3.99 -11.62 -5.28
N ARG A 18 4.50 -12.14 -4.15
CA ARG A 18 5.94 -12.23 -3.86
C ARG A 18 6.69 -13.14 -4.84
N THR A 19 5.99 -13.96 -5.60
CA THR A 19 6.59 -14.86 -6.59
C THR A 19 6.59 -14.28 -8.00
N THR A 20 5.94 -13.14 -8.22
CA THR A 20 5.95 -12.44 -9.51
C THR A 20 7.25 -11.64 -9.63
N CYS A 21 8.07 -11.94 -10.64
CA CYS A 21 9.33 -11.23 -10.90
C CYS A 21 9.14 -10.21 -12.02
N TYR A 22 9.48 -8.95 -11.78
CA TYR A 22 9.31 -7.87 -12.76
C TYR A 22 10.61 -7.52 -13.47
N ILE A 23 10.57 -7.46 -14.79
CA ILE A 23 11.72 -7.24 -15.64
C ILE A 23 11.48 -5.98 -16.45
N GLU A 24 12.37 -5.00 -16.30
CA GLU A 24 12.42 -3.83 -17.16
C GLU A 24 13.43 -4.06 -18.28
N VAL A 25 13.02 -3.79 -19.51
CA VAL A 25 13.90 -3.80 -20.69
C VAL A 25 13.97 -2.38 -21.24
N HIS A 26 15.18 -1.84 -21.26
CA HIS A 26 15.49 -0.49 -21.74
C HIS A 26 15.62 -0.48 -23.27
N GLU A 27 15.52 0.69 -23.91
CA GLU A 27 15.71 0.85 -25.35
C GLU A 27 17.08 0.36 -25.86
N ASP A 28 18.12 0.48 -25.03
CA ASP A 28 19.48 0.00 -25.33
C ASP A 28 19.65 -1.51 -25.15
N GLY A 29 18.58 -2.23 -24.80
CA GLY A 29 18.56 -3.67 -24.57
C GLY A 29 19.06 -4.09 -23.18
N ARG A 30 19.40 -3.14 -22.30
CA ARG A 30 19.73 -3.44 -20.90
C ARG A 30 18.50 -4.01 -20.19
N VAL A 31 18.73 -4.96 -19.30
CA VAL A 31 17.68 -5.62 -18.51
C VAL A 31 17.91 -5.34 -17.03
N THR A 32 16.91 -4.81 -16.34
CA THR A 32 16.95 -4.52 -14.90
C THR A 32 15.72 -5.09 -14.19
N HIS A 33 15.77 -5.17 -12.87
CA HIS A 33 14.60 -5.51 -12.05
C HIS A 33 13.68 -4.29 -11.95
N GLY A 34 12.40 -4.44 -12.29
CA GLY A 34 11.46 -3.33 -12.44
C GLY A 34 10.40 -3.26 -11.33
N ALA A 35 10.68 -2.61 -10.21
CA ALA A 35 9.78 -2.57 -9.06
C ALA A 35 9.64 -1.19 -8.41
N ASP A 36 10.16 -0.14 -9.03
CA ASP A 36 10.24 1.20 -8.43
C ASP A 36 9.54 2.28 -9.26
N LEU A 37 9.35 3.45 -8.63
CA LEU A 37 8.77 4.63 -9.25
C LEU A 37 9.52 5.02 -10.53
N ALA A 38 10.85 4.92 -10.53
CA ALA A 38 11.66 5.31 -11.68
C ALA A 38 11.41 4.38 -12.89
N THR A 39 11.18 3.09 -12.65
CA THR A 39 10.77 2.12 -13.67
C THR A 39 9.41 2.50 -14.26
N TYR A 40 8.44 2.82 -13.39
CA TYR A 40 7.12 3.27 -13.83
C TYR A 40 7.18 4.52 -14.71
N GLU A 41 7.94 5.53 -14.29
CA GLU A 41 8.12 6.78 -15.05
C GLU A 41 8.77 6.53 -16.41
N ARG A 42 9.80 5.66 -16.47
CA ARG A 42 10.44 5.30 -17.75
C ARG A 42 9.51 4.53 -18.68
N ALA A 43 8.73 3.60 -18.13
CA ALA A 43 7.75 2.83 -18.89
C ALA A 43 6.61 3.72 -19.42
N LEU A 44 6.13 4.67 -18.61
CA LEU A 44 5.17 5.67 -19.04
C LEU A 44 5.71 6.56 -20.17
N ALA A 45 6.98 6.97 -20.07
CA ALA A 45 7.64 7.78 -21.09
C ALA A 45 7.95 7.01 -22.39
N GLY A 46 7.72 5.68 -22.41
CA GLY A 46 8.05 4.80 -23.54
C GLY A 46 9.54 4.44 -23.65
N SER A 47 10.38 4.94 -22.74
CA SER A 47 11.84 4.71 -22.71
C SER A 47 12.26 3.34 -22.18
N SER A 48 11.31 2.57 -21.64
CA SER A 48 11.49 1.18 -21.27
C SER A 48 10.19 0.40 -21.40
N ARG A 49 10.30 -0.93 -21.41
CA ARG A 49 9.16 -1.85 -21.42
C ARG A 49 9.21 -2.71 -20.18
N LEU A 50 8.06 -2.83 -19.52
CA LEU A 50 7.93 -3.62 -18.31
C LEU A 50 7.28 -4.97 -18.62
N PHE A 51 7.88 -6.02 -18.06
CA PHE A 51 7.41 -7.38 -18.15
C PHE A 51 7.32 -7.99 -16.75
N ALA A 52 6.57 -9.07 -16.64
CA ALA A 52 6.52 -9.87 -15.43
C ALA A 52 6.54 -11.35 -15.75
N VAL A 53 7.31 -12.10 -14.97
CA VAL A 53 7.32 -13.55 -15.00
C VAL A 53 6.42 -14.03 -13.86
N TRP A 54 5.29 -14.62 -14.21
CA TRP A 54 4.39 -15.24 -13.25
C TRP A 54 4.58 -16.77 -13.26
N PRO A 55 5.07 -17.37 -12.17
CA PRO A 55 5.20 -18.81 -12.06
C PRO A 55 3.83 -19.47 -11.90
N GLY A 56 3.47 -20.33 -12.85
CA GLY A 56 2.38 -21.30 -12.72
C GLY A 56 2.87 -22.61 -12.11
N GLU A 57 1.96 -23.56 -11.93
CA GLU A 57 2.23 -24.85 -11.27
C GLU A 57 3.30 -25.69 -12.00
N TRP A 58 3.37 -25.59 -13.34
CA TRP A 58 4.27 -26.41 -14.18
C TRP A 58 5.10 -25.59 -15.19
N SER A 59 4.82 -24.29 -15.33
CA SER A 59 5.53 -23.41 -16.26
C SER A 59 5.46 -21.95 -15.81
N SER A 60 6.49 -21.19 -16.14
CA SER A 60 6.48 -19.73 -15.98
C SER A 60 6.06 -19.08 -17.28
N HIS A 61 5.16 -18.10 -17.18
CA HIS A 61 4.70 -17.33 -18.33
C HIS A 61 5.23 -15.90 -18.24
N LEU A 62 5.69 -15.38 -19.37
CA LEU A 62 6.10 -14.00 -19.51
C LEU A 62 4.88 -13.15 -19.92
N PHE A 63 4.64 -12.10 -19.15
CA PHE A 63 3.61 -11.11 -19.41
C PHE A 63 4.23 -9.75 -19.71
N VAL A 64 3.66 -9.02 -20.66
CA VAL A 64 3.90 -7.58 -20.80
C VAL A 64 2.98 -6.85 -19.83
N ILE A 65 3.52 -5.88 -19.10
CA ILE A 65 2.73 -4.98 -18.27
C ILE A 65 2.26 -3.83 -19.14
N ASP A 66 1.10 -4.03 -19.76
CA ASP A 66 0.43 -3.07 -20.64
C ASP A 66 -0.61 -2.20 -19.92
N ASP A 67 -1.01 -2.57 -18.70
CA ASP A 67 -1.71 -1.69 -17.76
C ASP A 67 -0.74 -1.17 -16.70
N LEU A 68 -0.09 -0.05 -17.03
CA LEU A 68 0.85 0.61 -16.12
C LEU A 68 0.14 1.24 -14.91
N ASP A 69 -1.16 1.56 -15.02
CA ASP A 69 -1.91 2.17 -13.92
C ASP A 69 -2.19 1.13 -12.82
N GLU A 70 -2.62 -0.07 -13.20
CA GLU A 70 -2.84 -1.17 -12.27
C GLU A 70 -1.53 -1.62 -11.62
N TYR A 71 -0.43 -1.68 -12.39
CA TYR A 71 0.91 -1.90 -11.84
C TYR A 71 1.27 -0.83 -10.78
N ALA A 72 1.08 0.46 -11.09
CA ALA A 72 1.42 1.53 -10.17
C ALA A 72 0.60 1.47 -8.87
N LYS A 73 -0.68 1.14 -8.95
CA LYS A 73 -1.57 0.95 -7.77
C LYS A 73 -1.14 -0.23 -6.91
N ALA A 74 -0.81 -1.36 -7.55
CA ALA A 74 -0.38 -2.58 -6.87
C ALA A 74 0.95 -2.41 -6.12
N HIS A 75 1.87 -1.63 -6.67
CA HIS A 75 3.16 -1.33 -6.04
C HIS A 75 3.14 -0.06 -5.16
N GLY A 76 1.97 0.57 -5.00
CA GLY A 76 1.81 1.78 -4.16
C GLY A 76 2.51 3.02 -4.72
N ILE A 77 2.83 3.02 -6.02
CA ILE A 77 3.37 4.18 -6.76
C ILE A 77 2.26 5.19 -7.00
N LYS A 78 1.06 4.70 -7.36
CA LYS A 78 -0.18 5.49 -7.37
C LYS A 78 -1.05 5.07 -6.20
N HIS A 79 -1.73 6.05 -5.62
CA HIS A 79 -2.70 5.80 -4.58
C HIS A 79 -3.91 5.05 -5.16
N ASP A 80 -4.34 4.00 -4.44
CA ASP A 80 -5.49 3.19 -4.78
C ASP A 80 -6.49 3.25 -3.62
N GLU A 81 -7.55 4.03 -3.79
CA GLU A 81 -8.56 4.23 -2.75
C GLU A 81 -9.29 2.93 -2.40
N VAL A 82 -9.49 2.03 -3.36
CA VAL A 82 -10.20 0.76 -3.14
C VAL A 82 -9.32 -0.20 -2.35
N ARG A 83 -8.05 -0.35 -2.74
CA ARG A 83 -7.10 -1.24 -2.03
C ARG A 83 -6.80 -0.75 -0.62
N THR A 84 -6.69 0.57 -0.44
CA THR A 84 -6.27 1.17 0.84
C THR A 84 -7.45 1.48 1.76
N GLY A 85 -8.65 1.66 1.20
CA GLY A 85 -9.85 2.15 1.89
C GLY A 85 -9.84 3.66 2.16
N LEU A 86 -8.78 4.36 1.76
CA LEU A 86 -8.51 5.75 2.11
C LEU A 86 -8.63 6.63 0.88
N LYS A 87 -9.29 7.78 1.02
CA LYS A 87 -9.33 8.81 -0.03
C LYS A 87 -8.18 9.80 0.12
N GLU A 88 -7.86 10.51 -0.96
CA GLU A 88 -6.93 11.65 -0.91
C GLU A 88 -7.64 12.91 -0.37
N HIS A 89 -7.81 12.97 0.95
CA HIS A 89 -8.33 14.16 1.64
C HIS A 89 -7.76 14.30 3.05
N VAL A 90 -8.07 15.43 3.72
CA VAL A 90 -7.81 15.57 5.15
C VAL A 90 -8.83 14.74 5.92
N HIS A 91 -8.35 13.78 6.71
CA HIS A 91 -9.22 12.88 7.47
C HIS A 91 -9.74 13.55 8.75
N GLU A 92 -11.05 13.44 8.95
CA GLU A 92 -11.69 13.73 10.23
C GLU A 92 -11.49 12.53 11.15
N VAL A 93 -10.51 12.64 12.05
CA VAL A 93 -10.02 11.54 12.88
C VAL A 93 -10.34 11.83 14.33
N ARG A 94 -11.04 10.90 14.98
CA ARG A 94 -11.14 10.81 16.43
C ARG A 94 -10.27 9.67 16.93
N TRP A 95 -9.67 9.86 18.09
CA TRP A 95 -8.89 8.79 18.73
C TRP A 95 -9.07 8.84 20.25
N GLU A 96 -8.91 7.68 20.87
CA GLU A 96 -8.90 7.51 22.32
C GLU A 96 -7.78 6.55 22.73
N GLU A 97 -7.27 6.66 23.96
CA GLU A 97 -6.35 5.64 24.49
C GLU A 97 -7.08 4.31 24.60
N THR A 98 -6.47 3.22 24.11
CA THR A 98 -7.10 1.90 24.16
C THR A 98 -7.29 1.45 25.61
N SER A 99 -8.53 1.20 26.00
CA SER A 99 -8.91 0.82 27.38
C SER A 99 -8.32 -0.52 27.85
N TYR A 100 -7.96 -1.40 26.91
CA TYR A 100 -7.34 -2.71 27.18
C TYR A 100 -5.80 -2.69 27.18
N GLY A 101 -5.19 -1.56 26.84
CA GLY A 101 -3.74 -1.41 26.82
C GLY A 101 -3.21 -1.21 28.24
N ASN A 102 -2.49 -2.19 28.77
CA ASN A 102 -1.67 -1.99 29.96
C ASN A 102 -0.41 -1.18 29.58
N ASP A 103 -0.62 0.04 29.07
CA ASP A 103 0.43 0.85 28.46
C ASP A 103 1.32 1.47 29.53
N ASN A 104 2.58 1.05 29.53
CA ASN A 104 3.61 1.61 30.39
C ASN A 104 3.77 3.11 30.09
N PRO A 105 3.61 4.02 31.07
CA PRO A 105 3.74 5.47 30.85
C PRO A 105 5.14 5.90 30.38
N ARG A 106 6.16 5.03 30.55
CA ARG A 106 7.52 5.26 30.03
C ARG A 106 7.71 4.80 28.59
N SER A 107 6.74 4.09 28.00
CA SER A 107 6.80 3.67 26.60
C SER A 107 6.73 4.90 25.69
N PRO A 108 7.61 5.02 24.68
CA PRO A 108 7.54 6.08 23.68
C PRO A 108 6.31 5.94 22.76
N TYR A 109 5.71 4.75 22.70
CA TYR A 109 4.50 4.44 21.94
C TYR A 109 3.31 4.24 22.86
N LEU A 110 2.15 4.68 22.39
CA LEU A 110 0.84 4.56 23.03
C LEU A 110 -0.10 3.80 22.08
N SER A 111 -0.92 2.93 22.65
CA SER A 111 -1.97 2.20 21.94
C SER A 111 -3.22 3.07 21.92
N ILE A 112 -3.75 3.31 20.73
CA ILE A 112 -4.93 4.13 20.53
C ILE A 112 -5.94 3.38 19.66
N ASP A 113 -7.21 3.67 19.89
CA ASP A 113 -8.29 3.31 18.98
C ASP A 113 -8.65 4.55 18.15
N VAL A 114 -8.68 4.37 16.83
CA VAL A 114 -8.93 5.43 15.85
C VAL A 114 -10.26 5.21 15.15
N SER A 115 -11.04 6.27 14.99
CA SER A 115 -12.27 6.31 14.20
C SER A 115 -12.16 7.39 13.11
N LEU A 116 -12.65 7.08 11.92
CA LEU A 116 -12.64 7.97 10.76
C LEU A 116 -14.08 8.45 10.48
N ASP A 117 -14.39 9.69 10.85
CA ASP A 117 -15.72 10.28 10.66
C ASP A 117 -15.96 10.70 9.21
N CYS A 118 -14.90 10.77 8.40
CA CYS A 118 -14.96 11.02 6.96
C CYS A 118 -15.49 9.83 6.14
N GLY A 119 -15.77 8.68 6.77
CA GLY A 119 -16.30 7.48 6.13
C GLY A 119 -15.27 6.63 5.38
N CYS A 120 -13.97 6.93 5.50
CA CYS A 120 -12.90 6.07 5.00
C CYS A 120 -12.73 4.82 5.87
N THR A 121 -12.19 3.76 5.29
CA THR A 121 -11.79 2.54 5.99
C THR A 121 -10.28 2.36 5.91
N ILE A 122 -9.67 1.75 6.93
CA ILE A 122 -8.24 1.43 6.89
C ILE A 122 -8.08 -0.02 6.47
N HIS A 123 -7.55 -0.24 5.27
CA HIS A 123 -7.12 -1.56 4.79
C HIS A 123 -5.60 -1.65 4.67
N ASP A 124 -4.92 -0.50 4.59
CA ASP A 124 -3.47 -0.40 4.48
C ASP A 124 -2.91 0.59 5.52
N LEU A 125 -2.32 0.07 6.60
CA LEU A 125 -1.78 0.88 7.70
C LEU A 125 -0.63 1.80 7.25
N ARG A 126 0.16 1.40 6.26
CA ARG A 126 1.29 2.22 5.79
C ARG A 126 0.79 3.48 5.09
N THR A 127 -0.23 3.32 4.27
CA THR A 127 -0.89 4.43 3.59
C THR A 127 -1.55 5.37 4.59
N PHE A 128 -2.28 4.81 5.58
CA PHE A 128 -2.85 5.61 6.67
C PHE A 128 -1.77 6.38 7.44
N ALA A 129 -0.68 5.70 7.83
CA ALA A 129 0.44 6.30 8.54
C ALA A 129 1.08 7.45 7.75
N ALA A 130 1.28 7.29 6.44
CA ALA A 130 1.81 8.34 5.58
C ALA A 130 0.88 9.56 5.51
N GLN A 131 -0.43 9.34 5.35
CA GLN A 131 -1.42 10.41 5.35
C GLN A 131 -1.49 11.11 6.72
N MET A 132 -1.48 10.38 7.83
CA MET A 132 -1.48 10.98 9.17
C MET A 132 -0.20 11.73 9.49
N LYS A 133 0.95 11.24 8.99
CA LYS A 133 2.23 11.94 9.11
C LYS A 133 2.17 13.29 8.40
N ALA A 134 1.62 13.33 7.19
CA ALA A 134 1.50 14.56 6.40
C ALA A 134 0.46 15.53 6.99
N GLN A 135 -0.68 15.03 7.48
CA GLN A 135 -1.81 15.85 7.92
C GLN A 135 -1.69 16.33 9.36
N ARG A 136 -1.15 15.48 10.25
CA ARG A 136 -1.15 15.70 11.71
C ARG A 136 0.22 15.52 12.35
N GLY A 137 1.25 15.18 11.58
CA GLY A 137 2.60 14.93 12.11
C GLY A 137 2.74 13.61 12.88
N TRP A 138 1.72 12.75 12.88
CA TRP A 138 1.68 11.51 13.66
C TRP A 138 2.74 10.51 13.18
N ASP A 139 3.42 9.88 14.13
CA ASP A 139 4.36 8.78 13.90
C ASP A 139 3.67 7.45 14.26
N VAL A 140 2.93 6.89 13.31
CA VAL A 140 2.22 5.60 13.46
C VAL A 140 3.19 4.44 13.24
N ALA A 141 3.19 3.45 14.14
CA ALA A 141 4.03 2.26 14.01
C ALA A 141 3.43 1.28 13.00
N THR A 142 4.07 1.14 11.84
CA THR A 142 3.60 0.28 10.73
C THR A 142 4.14 -1.15 10.76
N SER A 143 5.08 -1.44 11.67
CA SER A 143 5.74 -2.76 11.81
C SER A 143 5.15 -3.62 12.91
N VAL A 144 4.14 -3.13 13.64
CA VAL A 144 3.48 -3.83 14.74
C VAL A 144 2.06 -4.22 14.36
N GLY A 145 1.48 -5.15 15.10
CA GLY A 145 0.09 -5.56 14.90
C GLY A 145 -0.86 -4.37 15.08
N TRP A 146 -1.84 -4.30 14.19
CA TRP A 146 -3.00 -3.40 14.24
C TRP A 146 -4.24 -4.24 13.93
N GLY A 147 -5.41 -3.74 14.29
CA GLY A 147 -6.66 -4.44 14.03
C GLY A 147 -7.83 -3.49 13.91
N SER A 148 -8.96 -4.02 13.47
CA SER A 148 -10.23 -3.31 13.43
C SER A 148 -11.28 -4.05 14.22
N SER A 149 -12.22 -3.31 14.78
CA SER A 149 -13.43 -3.85 15.40
C SER A 149 -14.62 -3.03 14.94
N ASP A 150 -15.68 -3.71 14.49
CA ASP A 150 -16.92 -3.07 14.10
C ASP A 150 -17.86 -3.00 15.31
N GLY A 151 -18.43 -1.82 15.53
CA GLY A 151 -19.39 -1.58 16.59
C GLY A 151 -20.57 -0.73 16.12
N PRO A 152 -21.57 -0.49 17.00
CA PRO A 152 -22.73 0.34 16.69
C PRO A 152 -22.35 1.79 16.33
N GLU A 153 -21.22 2.27 16.82
CA GLU A 153 -20.69 3.62 16.59
C GLU A 153 -19.77 3.72 15.36
N GLY A 154 -19.62 2.62 14.61
CA GLY A 154 -18.72 2.50 13.46
C GLY A 154 -17.48 1.63 13.75
N THR A 155 -16.58 1.58 12.78
CA THR A 155 -15.33 0.81 12.88
C THR A 155 -14.29 1.57 13.70
N LYS A 156 -13.69 0.89 14.67
CA LYS A 156 -12.52 1.36 15.43
C LYS A 156 -11.28 0.61 15.00
N TYR A 157 -10.17 1.33 14.84
CA TYR A 157 -8.88 0.78 14.43
C TYR A 157 -7.86 0.91 15.56
N GLY A 158 -7.50 -0.23 16.17
CA GLY A 158 -6.49 -0.29 17.21
C GLY A 158 -5.09 -0.30 16.62
N MET A 159 -4.25 0.67 17.00
CA MET A 159 -2.88 0.82 16.50
C MET A 159 -1.95 1.47 17.53
N ARG A 160 -0.63 1.48 17.25
CA ARG A 160 0.35 2.15 18.11
C ARG A 160 0.90 3.40 17.43
N VAL A 161 0.95 4.51 18.18
CA VAL A 161 1.45 5.80 17.72
C VAL A 161 2.46 6.35 18.72
N ARG A 162 3.48 7.08 18.25
CA ARG A 162 4.45 7.72 19.14
C ARG A 162 3.74 8.79 19.97
N ARG A 163 3.79 8.67 21.30
CA ARG A 163 3.04 9.52 22.24
C ARG A 163 3.28 11.02 21.99
N LYS A 164 4.53 11.41 21.74
CA LYS A 164 4.91 12.80 21.44
C LYS A 164 4.33 13.38 20.14
N SER A 165 3.90 12.52 19.22
CA SER A 165 3.35 12.95 17.92
C SER A 165 1.83 13.18 17.96
N LEU A 166 1.14 12.73 19.01
CA LEU A 166 -0.31 12.93 19.19
C LEU A 166 -0.67 14.28 19.80
N THR A 167 0.29 14.91 20.47
CA THR A 167 0.12 16.21 21.17
C THR A 167 0.76 17.37 20.42
N GLY A 168 1.15 17.14 19.16
CA GLY A 168 1.84 18.11 18.30
C GLY A 168 0.89 19.11 17.67
#